data_AF-A0AAU9EPK1-F1
#
_entry.id   AF-A0AAU9EPK1-F1
#
_cell.length_a   1.000
_cell.length_b   1.000
_cell.length_c   1.000
_cell.angle_alpha   90.00
_cell.angle_beta   90.00
_cell.angle_gamma   90.00
#
_symmetry.space_group_name_H-M   'P 1'
#
loop_
_entity.id
_entity.type
_entity.pdbx_description
1 polymer ?
#
loop_
_entity_poly.entity_id
_entity_poly.type
_entity_poly.pdbx_seq_one_letter_code
_entity_poly.pdbx_strand_id
1 'polypeptide(L)' 'MSKPKKSKRVAERREGNSVRFELYGLEVVEKQVTASGKSGRVYLPVKWLGKRVKIIRLAREAA' A
#
# COMPACT_ATOMS: atom_id res chain seq x y z
N MET A 1 33.36 7.70 -38.68
CA MET A 1 33.49 8.59 -37.50
C MET A 1 32.29 9.53 -37.45
N SER A 2 31.87 9.91 -36.24
CA SER A 2 30.74 10.81 -35.88
C SER A 2 29.34 10.21 -35.98
N LYS A 3 28.49 10.14 -34.96
CA LYS A 3 28.51 10.12 -33.47
C LYS A 3 27.04 9.73 -33.11
N PRO A 4 26.78 9.07 -31.97
CA PRO A 4 25.50 8.40 -31.71
C PRO A 4 24.37 9.39 -31.38
N LYS A 5 23.18 9.21 -31.96
CA LYS A 5 21.97 9.99 -31.59
C LYS A 5 21.32 9.39 -30.34
N LYS A 6 21.72 9.92 -29.20
CA LYS A 6 21.12 9.74 -27.87
C LYS A 6 19.69 10.31 -27.85
N SER A 7 18.71 9.48 -28.15
CA SER A 7 17.28 9.84 -28.14
C SER A 7 16.66 9.63 -26.75
N LYS A 8 16.87 10.66 -25.92
CA LYS A 8 15.96 11.20 -24.89
C LYS A 8 15.07 10.24 -24.09
N ARG A 9 15.50 10.07 -22.83
CA ARG A 9 14.70 10.19 -21.59
C ARG A 9 13.44 9.31 -21.56
N VAL A 10 13.63 8.04 -21.18
CA VAL A 10 12.59 7.35 -20.40
C VAL A 10 12.34 8.24 -19.20
N ALA A 11 11.16 8.83 -19.16
CA ALA A 11 10.74 9.77 -18.15
C ALA A 11 10.92 9.11 -16.77
N GLU A 12 11.90 9.59 -16.04
CA GLU A 12 12.06 9.50 -14.60
C GLU A 12 10.81 10.15 -13.99
N ARG A 13 9.69 9.42 -14.02
CA ARG A 13 8.47 9.77 -13.31
C ARG A 13 8.85 9.69 -11.85
N ARG A 14 9.14 10.85 -11.27
CA ARG A 14 9.31 11.12 -9.84
C ARG A 14 8.84 9.92 -8.98
N GLU A 15 9.77 9.08 -8.56
CA GLU A 15 9.58 8.00 -7.58
C GLU A 15 9.32 8.58 -6.18
N GLY A 16 8.53 9.66 -6.10
CA GLY A 16 8.14 10.28 -4.85
C GLY A 16 6.94 9.55 -4.28
N ASN A 17 7.18 8.68 -3.31
CA ASN A 17 6.24 8.05 -2.37
C ASN A 17 5.64 6.66 -2.67
N SER A 18 6.17 5.85 -3.60
CA SER A 18 5.79 4.43 -3.60
C SER A 18 6.50 3.68 -2.47
N VAL A 19 5.77 3.26 -1.43
CA VAL A 19 6.29 2.42 -0.34
C VAL A 19 6.01 0.96 -0.66
N ARG A 20 7.05 0.13 -0.70
CA ARG A 20 6.94 -1.34 -0.82
C ARG A 20 6.93 -1.96 0.56
N PHE A 21 5.96 -2.82 0.83
CA PHE A 21 5.90 -3.63 2.04
C PHE A 21 6.20 -5.09 1.69
N GLU A 22 7.03 -5.76 2.50
CA GLU A 22 7.23 -7.20 2.47
C GLU A 22 6.70 -7.78 3.78
N LEU A 23 5.81 -8.78 3.69
CA LEU A 23 5.11 -9.35 4.83
C LEU A 23 5.10 -10.87 4.71
N TYR A 24 5.38 -11.54 5.83
CA TYR A 24 5.20 -12.98 5.97
C TYR A 24 3.85 -13.24 6.63
N GLY A 25 3.00 -14.04 5.98
CA GLY A 25 1.67 -14.35 6.47
C GLY A 25 1.01 -15.46 5.66
N LEU A 26 -0.09 -16.00 6.20
CA LEU A 26 -0.86 -17.06 5.54
C LEU A 26 -1.81 -16.50 4.48
N GLU A 27 -2.38 -15.32 4.73
CA GLU A 27 -3.42 -14.72 3.89
C GLU A 27 -3.38 -13.19 4.05
N VAL A 28 -3.64 -12.47 2.96
CA VAL A 28 -3.76 -11.01 2.94
C VAL A 28 -5.16 -10.64 2.49
N VAL A 29 -5.82 -9.75 3.22
CA VAL A 29 -7.16 -9.24 2.89
C VAL A 29 -7.14 -7.72 2.96
N GLU A 30 -7.55 -7.05 1.88
CA GLU A 30 -7.74 -5.60 1.86
C GLU A 30 -9.19 -5.23 2.23
N LYS A 31 -9.35 -4.26 3.13
CA LYS A 31 -10.64 -3.74 3.58
C LYS A 31 -10.54 -2.25 3.81
N GLN A 32 -11.60 -1.53 3.44
CA GLN A 32 -11.76 -0.13 3.82
C GLN A 32 -12.26 -0.02 5.26
N VAL A 33 -11.77 1.00 5.97
CA VAL A 33 -12.22 1.32 7.32
C VAL A 33 -13.59 1.97 7.24
N THR A 34 -14.56 1.48 8.00
CA THR A 34 -15.89 2.08 8.11
C THR A 34 -16.03 2.90 9.39
N ALA A 35 -16.86 3.94 9.34
CA ALA A 35 -17.11 4.79 10.49
C ALA A 35 -17.88 4.04 11.59
N SER A 36 -17.50 4.28 12.84
CA SER A 36 -18.18 3.77 14.01
C SER A 36 -18.05 4.77 15.17
N GLY A 37 -18.97 5.73 15.25
CA GLY A 37 -18.92 6.77 16.27
C GLY A 37 -17.64 7.60 16.14
N LYS A 38 -16.79 7.58 17.17
CA LYS A 38 -15.51 8.30 17.20
C LYS A 38 -14.32 7.46 16.72
N SER A 39 -14.55 6.26 16.17
CA SER A 39 -13.49 5.36 15.72
C SER A 39 -13.82 4.71 14.37
N GLY A 40 -12.80 4.12 13.75
CA GLY A 40 -12.95 3.28 12.57
C GLY A 40 -13.03 1.79 12.94
N ARG A 41 -13.82 1.02 12.21
CA ARG A 41 -13.89 -0.46 12.32
C ARG A 41 -13.49 -1.12 11.01
N VAL A 42 -12.90 -2.31 11.12
CA VAL A 42 -12.61 -3.19 9.99
C VAL A 42 -13.17 -4.57 10.32
N TYR A 43 -14.06 -5.09 9.48
CA TYR A 43 -14.60 -6.44 9.64
C TYR A 43 -13.70 -7.45 8.93
N LEU A 44 -13.15 -8.37 9.72
CA LEU A 44 -12.26 -9.44 9.25
C LEU A 44 -13.03 -10.78 9.18
N PRO A 45 -12.57 -11.76 8.40
CA PRO A 45 -13.19 -13.08 8.36
C PRO A 45 -13.34 -13.69 9.75
N VAL A 46 -14.49 -14.31 10.04
CA VAL A 46 -14.78 -14.93 11.36
C VAL A 46 -13.73 -15.98 11.74
N LYS A 47 -13.15 -16.68 10.75
CA LYS A 47 -12.04 -17.64 10.95
C LYS A 47 -10.78 -17.03 11.58
N TRP A 48 -10.63 -15.70 11.58
CA TRP A 48 -9.50 -15.00 12.21
C TRP A 48 -9.73 -14.67 13.69
N LEU A 49 -10.90 -14.97 14.26
CA LEU A 49 -11.13 -14.83 15.70
C LEU A 49 -10.06 -15.60 16.49
N GLY A 50 -9.48 -14.94 17.50
CA GLY A 50 -8.39 -15.48 18.31
C GLY A 50 -7.02 -15.56 17.62
N LYS A 51 -6.88 -15.09 16.37
CA LYS A 51 -5.60 -15.05 15.64
C LYS A 51 -4.93 -13.67 15.80
N ARG A 52 -3.60 -13.64 15.71
CA ARG A 52 -2.82 -12.39 15.72
C ARG A 52 -2.82 -11.77 14.32
N VAL A 53 -3.28 -10.52 14.21
CA VAL A 53 -3.39 -9.78 12.94
C VAL A 53 -2.53 -8.52 13.01
N LYS A 54 -1.89 -8.16 11.88
CA LYS A 54 -1.21 -6.86 11.69
C LYS A 54 -2.02 -6.04 10.67
N ILE A 55 -2.28 -4.77 10.98
CA ILE A 55 -2.97 -3.84 10.09
C ILE A 55 -1.99 -2.73 9.71
N ILE A 56 -1.91 -2.41 8.43
CA ILE A 56 -1.05 -1.36 7.88
C ILE A 56 -1.95 -0.36 7.15
N ARG A 57 -1.90 0.90 7.54
CA ARG A 57 -2.60 1.97 6.81
C ARG A 57 -1.74 2.36 5.60
N LEU A 58 -2.31 2.28 4.40
CA LEU A 58 -1.57 2.42 3.14
C LEU A 58 -1.29 3.88 2.75
N ALA A 59 -2.24 4.79 2.97
CA ALA A 59 -2.12 6.19 2.56
C ALA A 59 -2.40 7.14 3.72
N ARG A 60 -1.66 8.26 3.75
CA ARG A 60 -1.96 9.46 4.55
C ARG A 60 -2.72 10.41 3.63
N GLU A 61 -3.94 10.79 4.00
CA GLU A 61 -4.60 11.89 3.27
C GLU A 61 -3.86 13.19 3.56
N ALA A 62 -3.76 14.05 2.54
CA ALA A 62 -3.40 15.44 2.73
C ALA A 62 -4.57 16.11 3.46
N ALA A 63 -4.27 16.74 4.59
CA ALA A 63 -5.24 17.51 5.36
C ALA A 63 -5.72 18.73 4.56
#